data_AF-A0A1I4RGK9-F1
#
_entry.id   AF-A0A1I4RGK9-F1
#
_cell.length_a   1.000
_cell.length_b   1.000
_cell.length_c   1.000
_cell.angle_alpha   90.00
_cell.angle_beta   90.00
_cell.angle_gamma   90.00
#
_symmetry.space_group_name_H-M   'P 1'
#
loop_
_entity.id
_entity.type
_entity.pdbx_description
1 polymer ?
#
loop_
_entity_poly.entity_id
_entity_poly.type
_entity_poly.pdbx_seq_one_letter_code
_entity_poly.pdbx_strand_id
1 'polypeptide(L)'
;MELRSVEELMDLLHARRGGGTAPDHRRGPAVDPHEHALRTAALLRRSRPADKELQVAGLVHAVGRLLRPGDDTGHADLAADTVRPLLGERVARLVRLHALGTDDLVRLHAGGWADATLVEDVLALRHADEAGWTPGMDAGVLEDWRTVLELVSDRARATHHLPGA
;
A
#
# COMPACT_ATOMS: atom_id res chain seq x y z
N MET A 1 -1.60 -16.73 2.25
CA MET A 1 -2.97 -16.26 2.55
C MET A 1 -3.36 -15.36 1.41
N GLU A 2 -4.56 -15.50 0.86
CA GLU A 2 -5.06 -14.67 -0.24
C GLU A 2 -6.30 -13.92 0.27
N LEU A 3 -6.39 -12.62 -0.01
CA LEU A 3 -7.57 -11.82 0.34
C LEU A 3 -8.66 -12.03 -0.72
N ARG A 4 -9.84 -12.46 -0.28
CA ARG A 4 -10.97 -12.79 -1.14
C ARG A 4 -12.02 -11.67 -1.18
N SER A 5 -12.00 -10.75 -0.22
CA SER A 5 -12.93 -9.63 -0.16
C SER A 5 -12.31 -8.35 0.42
N VAL A 6 -12.96 -7.21 0.15
CA VAL A 6 -12.62 -5.91 0.77
C VAL A 6 -12.84 -5.95 2.27
N GLU A 7 -13.85 -6.68 2.74
CA GLU A 7 -14.12 -6.88 4.17
C GLU A 7 -12.94 -7.57 4.87
N GLU A 8 -12.43 -8.66 4.32
CA GLU A 8 -11.25 -9.35 4.87
C GLU A 8 -10.00 -8.44 4.92
N LEU A 9 -9.82 -7.59 3.90
CA LEU A 9 -8.74 -6.61 3.88
C LEU A 9 -8.93 -5.53 4.95
N MET A 10 -10.15 -5.00 5.09
CA MET A 10 -10.46 -4.00 6.11
C MET A 10 -10.31 -4.58 7.52
N ASP A 11 -10.77 -5.80 7.76
CA ASP A 11 -10.61 -6.49 9.04
C ASP A 11 -9.13 -6.70 9.38
N LEU A 12 -8.31 -7.06 8.39
CA LEU A 12 -6.86 -7.20 8.56
C LEU A 12 -6.17 -5.87 8.88
N LEU A 13 -6.60 -4.77 8.24
CA LEU A 13 -6.10 -3.43 8.56
C LEU A 13 -6.57 -2.97 9.95
N HIS A 14 -7.83 -3.26 10.32
CA HIS A 14 -8.44 -2.89 11.58
C HIS A 14 -7.89 -3.68 12.78
N ALA A 15 -7.61 -4.97 12.61
CA ALA A 15 -7.01 -5.84 13.62
C ALA A 15 -5.64 -5.33 14.12
N ARG A 16 -5.01 -4.40 13.38
CA ARG A 16 -3.77 -3.76 13.78
C ARG A 16 -3.95 -2.49 14.62
N ARG A 17 -5.15 -1.93 14.74
CA ARG A 17 -5.42 -0.77 15.58
C ARG A 17 -5.17 -1.14 17.05
N GLY A 18 -4.01 -0.73 17.57
CA GLY A 18 -3.60 -1.00 18.95
C GLY A 18 -2.60 -2.16 19.15
N GLY A 19 -2.02 -2.71 18.09
CA GLY A 19 -0.98 -3.75 18.16
C GLY A 19 0.43 -3.25 18.54
N GLY A 20 0.54 -2.01 19.03
CA GLY A 20 1.81 -1.42 19.45
C GLY A 20 2.45 -2.24 20.56
N THR A 21 3.70 -2.67 20.34
CA THR A 21 4.58 -3.18 21.40
C THR A 21 4.53 -2.19 22.57
N ALA A 22 4.48 -2.71 23.80
CA ALA A 22 4.35 -1.89 25.02
C ALA A 22 5.22 -0.62 24.94
N PRO A 23 4.69 0.55 25.32
CA PRO A 23 5.37 1.82 25.07
C PRO A 23 6.71 1.83 25.82
N ASP A 24 7.83 1.82 25.08
CA ASP A 24 9.11 2.22 25.64
C ASP A 24 9.03 3.72 25.93
N HIS A 25 8.94 4.08 27.20
CA HIS A 25 8.78 5.47 27.66
C HIS A 25 9.96 6.38 27.27
N ARG A 26 11.02 5.80 26.69
CA ARG A 26 12.22 6.50 26.21
C ARG A 26 12.15 6.87 24.72
N ARG A 27 11.23 6.27 23.96
CA ARG A 27 10.96 6.59 22.56
C ARG A 27 9.62 7.33 22.54
N GLY A 28 9.54 8.50 21.91
CA GLY A 28 8.26 9.19 21.70
C GLY A 28 7.22 8.23 21.08
N PRO A 29 5.91 8.52 21.16
CA PRO A 29 4.88 7.57 20.76
C PRO A 29 5.17 7.05 19.35
N ALA A 30 5.47 5.76 19.26
CA ALA A 30 5.66 5.11 17.97
C ALA A 30 4.35 5.29 17.19
N VAL A 31 4.42 5.96 16.04
CA VAL A 31 3.24 6.15 15.19
C VAL A 31 2.63 4.78 14.91
N ASP A 32 1.34 4.64 15.20
CA ASP A 32 0.60 3.41 14.95
C ASP A 32 0.71 3.08 13.45
N PRO A 33 1.17 1.88 13.06
CA PRO A 33 1.39 1.58 11.64
C PRO A 33 0.11 1.65 10.79
N HIS A 34 -1.06 1.46 11.41
CA HIS A 34 -2.35 1.66 10.74
C HIS A 34 -2.61 3.16 10.49
N GLU A 35 -2.38 4.02 11.48
CA GLU A 35 -2.44 5.48 11.30
C GLU A 35 -1.44 5.97 10.24
N HIS A 36 -0.23 5.42 10.23
CA HIS A 36 0.77 5.71 9.21
C HIS A 36 0.29 5.34 7.79
N ALA A 37 -0.29 4.16 7.60
CA ALA A 37 -0.83 3.74 6.30
C ALA A 37 -1.98 4.66 5.83
N LEU A 38 -2.87 5.08 6.74
CA LEU A 38 -3.92 6.05 6.43
C LEU A 38 -3.32 7.41 6.00
N ARG A 39 -2.29 7.91 6.69
CA ARG A 39 -1.62 9.17 6.32
C ARG A 39 -0.98 9.08 4.94
N THR A 40 -0.29 7.97 4.64
CA THR A 40 0.31 7.73 3.32
C THR A 40 -0.76 7.76 2.22
N ALA A 41 -1.88 7.07 2.44
CA ALA A 41 -3.01 7.08 1.50
C ALA A 41 -3.62 8.49 1.34
N ALA A 42 -3.81 9.22 2.45
CA ALA A 42 -4.36 10.58 2.43
C ALA A 42 -3.43 11.58 1.70
N LEU A 43 -2.11 11.45 1.87
CA LEU A 43 -1.12 12.23 1.12
C LEU A 43 -1.23 11.98 -0.38
N LEU A 44 -1.33 10.72 -0.80
CA LEU A 44 -1.52 10.35 -2.21
C LEU A 44 -2.86 10.84 -2.75
N ARG A 45 -3.93 10.84 -1.93
CA ARG A 45 -5.23 11.39 -2.32
C ARG A 45 -5.17 12.89 -2.59
N ARG A 46 -4.32 13.62 -1.86
CA ARG A 46 -4.10 15.06 -2.07
C ARG A 46 -3.23 15.36 -3.28
N SER A 47 -2.15 14.60 -3.49
CA SER A 47 -1.20 14.84 -4.59
C SER A 47 -1.65 14.24 -5.93
N ARG A 48 -2.35 13.10 -5.90
CA ARG A 48 -2.80 12.33 -7.06
C ARG A 48 -4.29 11.97 -6.93
N PRO A 49 -5.20 12.96 -6.91
CA PRO A 49 -6.62 12.73 -6.58
C PRO A 49 -7.34 11.81 -7.56
N ALA A 50 -6.92 11.78 -8.83
CA ALA A 50 -7.51 10.92 -9.86
C ALA A 50 -7.08 9.45 -9.73
N ASP A 51 -5.91 9.16 -9.18
CA ASP A 51 -5.31 7.83 -9.16
C ASP A 51 -5.70 7.05 -7.89
N LYS A 52 -6.77 6.26 -8.01
CA LYS A 52 -7.29 5.45 -6.89
C LYS A 52 -6.43 4.23 -6.60
N GLU A 53 -5.78 3.65 -7.60
CA GLU A 53 -4.91 2.49 -7.42
C GLU A 53 -3.65 2.87 -6.65
N LEU A 54 -3.08 4.05 -6.92
CA LEU A 54 -1.95 4.58 -6.16
C LEU A 54 -2.33 4.93 -4.71
N GLN A 55 -3.49 5.54 -4.50
CA GLN A 55 -4.00 5.81 -3.15
C GLN A 55 -4.18 4.51 -2.34
N VAL A 56 -4.78 3.49 -2.95
CA VAL A 56 -4.96 2.17 -2.35
C VAL A 56 -3.62 1.48 -2.11
N ALA A 57 -2.65 1.59 -3.01
CA ALA A 57 -1.28 1.10 -2.77
C ALA A 57 -0.67 1.74 -1.51
N GLY A 58 -0.87 3.04 -1.31
CA GLY A 58 -0.49 3.74 -0.08
C GLY A 58 -1.17 3.21 1.19
N LEU A 59 -2.41 2.74 1.09
CA LEU A 59 -3.12 2.14 2.23
C LEU A 59 -2.60 0.73 2.56
N VAL A 60 -2.27 -0.07 1.53
CA VAL A 60 -1.95 -1.50 1.71
C VAL A 60 -0.46 -1.82 1.68
N HIS A 61 0.43 -0.88 1.35
CA HIS A 61 1.88 -1.14 1.25
C HIS A 61 2.47 -1.74 2.54
N ALA A 62 1.92 -1.32 3.69
CA ALA A 62 2.36 -1.81 5.00
C ALA A 62 1.85 -3.23 5.33
N VAL A 63 0.91 -3.80 4.56
CA VAL A 63 0.30 -5.13 4.80
C VAL A 63 1.35 -6.23 4.93
N GLY A 64 2.44 -6.14 4.17
CA GLY A 64 3.54 -7.09 4.21
C GLY A 64 4.23 -7.16 5.56
N ARG A 65 4.51 -5.99 6.14
CA ARG A 65 5.12 -5.87 7.47
C ARG A 65 4.19 -6.39 8.57
N LEU A 66 2.89 -6.55 8.27
CA LEU A 66 1.91 -7.18 9.15
C LEU A 66 2.00 -8.71 9.08
N LEU A 67 2.17 -9.26 7.88
CA LEU A 67 2.16 -10.70 7.63
C LEU A 67 3.47 -11.39 8.07
N ARG A 68 4.59 -10.65 8.06
CA ARG A 68 5.89 -11.12 8.58
C ARG A 68 6.62 -10.01 9.35
N PRO A 69 6.33 -9.84 10.65
CA PRO A 69 7.11 -8.91 11.47
C PRO A 69 8.57 -9.39 11.59
N GLY A 70 9.54 -8.53 11.23
CA GLY A 70 10.98 -8.79 11.35
C GLY A 70 11.70 -9.22 10.07
N ASP A 71 11.02 -9.30 8.93
CA ASP A 71 11.62 -9.50 7.61
C ASP A 71 11.46 -8.24 6.75
N ASP A 72 12.49 -7.40 6.75
CA ASP A 72 12.51 -6.13 5.99
C ASP A 72 12.56 -6.35 4.47
N THR A 73 12.91 -7.56 4.02
CA THR A 73 13.16 -7.85 2.60
C THR A 73 12.01 -8.57 1.90
N GLY A 74 11.36 -9.55 2.55
CA GLY A 74 10.29 -10.35 1.94
C GLY A 74 8.89 -9.77 2.09
N HIS A 75 8.73 -8.70 2.86
CA HIS A 75 7.41 -8.19 3.21
C HIS A 75 6.66 -7.60 2.00
N ALA A 76 7.36 -6.89 1.10
CA ALA A 76 6.74 -6.22 -0.03
C ALA A 76 6.21 -7.22 -1.07
N ASP A 77 6.96 -8.28 -1.32
CA ASP A 77 6.55 -9.39 -2.18
C ASP A 77 5.32 -10.09 -1.61
N LEU A 78 5.34 -10.42 -0.31
CA LEU A 78 4.23 -11.06 0.36
C LEU A 78 2.97 -10.18 0.36
N ALA A 79 3.11 -8.88 0.60
CA ALA A 79 2.01 -7.92 0.51
C ALA A 79 1.41 -7.91 -0.90
N ALA A 80 2.27 -7.77 -1.91
CA ALA A 80 1.87 -7.73 -3.31
C ALA A 80 1.11 -9.00 -3.71
N ASP A 81 1.63 -10.18 -3.37
CA ASP A 81 0.97 -11.45 -3.67
C ASP A 81 -0.36 -11.61 -2.93
N THR A 82 -0.46 -11.11 -1.70
CA THR A 82 -1.69 -11.18 -0.89
C THR A 82 -2.80 -10.29 -1.44
N VAL A 83 -2.46 -9.10 -1.94
CA VAL A 83 -3.45 -8.12 -2.43
C VAL A 83 -3.77 -8.27 -3.92
N ARG A 84 -2.88 -8.88 -4.72
CA ARG A 84 -3.05 -9.04 -6.18
C ARG A 84 -4.41 -9.62 -6.59
N PRO A 85 -4.92 -10.70 -5.96
CA PRO A 85 -6.21 -11.28 -6.36
C PRO A 85 -7.41 -10.34 -6.17
N LEU A 86 -7.30 -9.41 -5.22
CA LEU A 86 -8.39 -8.50 -4.86
C LEU A 86 -8.29 -7.13 -5.54
N LEU A 87 -7.07 -6.58 -5.63
CA LEU A 87 -6.81 -5.18 -6.04
C LEU A 87 -6.13 -5.05 -7.41
N GLY A 88 -5.78 -6.18 -8.04
CA GLY A 88 -5.23 -6.21 -9.39
C GLY A 88 -3.71 -6.02 -9.46
N GLU A 89 -3.21 -6.17 -10.69
CA GLU A 89 -1.77 -6.25 -10.98
C GLU A 89 -1.04 -4.92 -10.72
N ARG A 90 -1.65 -3.78 -11.06
CA ARG A 90 -1.00 -2.49 -10.87
C ARG A 90 -0.74 -2.20 -9.39
N VAL A 91 -1.73 -2.39 -8.52
CA VAL A 91 -1.56 -2.20 -7.07
C VAL A 91 -0.50 -3.16 -6.53
N ALA A 92 -0.53 -4.43 -6.95
CA ALA A 92 0.48 -5.40 -6.54
C ALA A 92 1.90 -4.98 -6.96
N ARG A 93 2.08 -4.47 -8.19
CA ARG A 93 3.39 -3.97 -8.66
C ARG A 93 3.85 -2.76 -7.87
N LEU A 94 2.99 -1.78 -7.59
CA LEU A 94 3.34 -0.62 -6.75
C LEU A 94 3.80 -1.07 -5.36
N VAL A 95 3.03 -1.96 -4.73
CA VAL A 95 3.35 -2.53 -3.41
C VAL A 95 4.62 -3.37 -3.43
N ARG A 96 4.93 -4.08 -4.53
CA ARG A 96 6.19 -4.83 -4.62
C ARG A 96 7.40 -3.91 -4.74
N LEU A 97 7.29 -2.90 -5.60
CA LEU A 97 8.41 -2.05 -5.99
C LEU A 97 8.73 -0.94 -4.98
N HIS A 98 7.80 -0.56 -4.10
CA HIS A 98 8.04 0.53 -3.12
C HIS A 98 9.22 0.27 -2.18
N ALA A 99 9.55 -1.01 -1.91
CA ALA A 99 10.66 -1.38 -1.04
C ALA A 99 12.02 -1.42 -1.76
N LEU A 100 12.04 -1.35 -3.10
CA LEU A 100 13.29 -1.39 -3.86
C LEU A 100 14.08 -0.08 -3.74
N GLY A 101 15.41 -0.19 -3.84
CA GLY A 101 16.29 0.97 -3.95
C GLY A 101 16.08 1.73 -5.27
N THR A 102 16.41 3.02 -5.31
CA THR A 102 16.34 3.83 -6.53
C THR A 102 17.16 3.21 -7.66
N ASP A 103 18.34 2.69 -7.36
CA ASP A 103 19.21 2.03 -8.35
C ASP A 103 18.55 0.81 -8.99
N ASP A 104 17.78 0.03 -8.22
CA ASP A 104 17.07 -1.14 -8.73
C ASP A 104 15.87 -0.75 -9.60
N LEU A 105 15.17 0.33 -9.25
CA LEU A 105 14.11 0.89 -10.10
C LEU A 105 14.69 1.40 -11.43
N VAL A 106 15.85 2.06 -11.41
CA VAL A 106 16.55 2.51 -12.63
C VAL A 106 16.93 1.31 -13.50
N ARG A 107 17.45 0.22 -12.90
CA ARG A 107 17.76 -1.02 -13.63
C ARG A 107 16.52 -1.66 -14.25
N LEU A 108 15.42 -1.73 -13.52
CA LEU A 108 14.14 -2.26 -14.04
C LEU A 108 13.63 -1.43 -15.21
N HIS A 109 13.73 -0.11 -15.13
CA HIS A 109 13.34 0.78 -16.21
C HIS A 109 14.21 0.61 -17.45
N ALA A 110 15.54 0.63 -17.29
CA ALA A 110 16.49 0.44 -18.37
C ALA A 110 16.33 -0.93 -19.05
N GLY A 111 15.94 -1.96 -18.28
CA GLY A 111 15.65 -3.30 -18.79
C GLY A 111 14.27 -3.47 -19.42
N GLY A 112 13.42 -2.44 -19.45
CA GLY A 112 12.06 -2.50 -20.00
C GLY A 112 11.03 -3.22 -19.12
N TRP A 113 11.39 -3.57 -17.89
CA TRP A 113 10.53 -4.27 -16.92
C TRP A 113 9.61 -3.33 -16.14
N ALA A 114 9.88 -2.02 -16.19
CA ALA A 114 9.05 -0.96 -15.65
C ALA A 114 9.05 0.24 -16.61
N ASP A 115 7.87 0.73 -16.98
CA ASP A 115 7.78 2.00 -17.72
C ASP A 115 8.05 3.20 -16.79
N ALA A 116 8.28 4.37 -17.39
CA ALA A 116 8.61 5.59 -16.63
C ALA A 116 7.47 6.00 -15.69
N THR A 117 6.21 5.80 -16.09
CA THR A 117 5.04 6.19 -15.28
C THR A 117 4.94 5.35 -14.01
N LEU A 118 5.21 4.05 -14.10
CA LEU A 118 5.25 3.18 -12.94
C LEU A 118 6.38 3.58 -11.98
N VAL A 119 7.56 3.91 -12.50
CA VAL A 119 8.68 4.37 -11.67
C VAL A 119 8.31 5.66 -10.94
N GLU A 120 7.72 6.63 -11.64
CA GLU A 120 7.25 7.88 -11.03
C GLU A 120 6.20 7.63 -9.92
N ASP A 121 5.28 6.70 -10.14
CA ASP A 121 4.26 6.35 -9.14
C ASP A 121 4.85 5.65 -7.92
N VAL A 122 5.84 4.78 -8.12
CA VAL A 122 6.58 4.14 -7.03
C VAL A 122 7.33 5.19 -6.20
N LEU A 123 7.96 6.17 -6.86
CA LEU A 123 8.63 7.27 -6.17
C LEU A 123 7.63 8.16 -5.41
N ALA A 124 6.45 8.43 -6.00
CA ALA A 124 5.39 9.16 -5.32
C ALA A 124 4.86 8.42 -4.07
N LEU A 125 4.69 7.10 -4.17
CA LEU A 125 4.32 6.25 -3.03
C LEU A 125 5.37 6.31 -1.93
N ARG A 126 6.66 6.18 -2.26
CA ARG A 126 7.76 6.27 -1.28
C ARG A 126 7.83 7.62 -0.60
N HIS A 127 7.69 8.71 -1.35
CA HIS A 127 7.70 10.05 -0.77
C HIS A 127 6.52 10.26 0.19
N ALA A 128 5.34 9.75 -0.16
CA ALA A 128 4.17 9.79 0.73
C ALA A 128 4.37 8.91 1.97
N ASP A 129 4.98 7.73 1.83
CA ASP A 129 5.34 6.83 2.92
C ASP A 129 6.28 7.54 3.92
N GLU A 130 7.39 8.09 3.43
CA GLU A 130 8.33 8.86 4.25
C GLU A 130 7.65 10.03 4.97
N ALA A 131 6.80 10.80 4.26
CA ALA A 131 6.07 11.92 4.83
C ALA A 131 5.00 11.51 5.86
N GLY A 132 4.42 10.31 5.73
CA GLY A 132 3.37 9.78 6.62
C GLY A 132 3.83 9.55 8.08
N TRP A 133 5.14 9.52 8.32
CA TRP A 133 5.70 9.50 9.68
C TRP A 133 5.61 10.83 10.42
N THR A 134 5.40 11.93 9.69
CA THR A 134 5.29 13.27 10.28
C THR A 134 3.93 13.44 10.97
N PRO A 135 3.89 13.71 12.30
CA PRO A 135 2.63 13.93 13.01
C PRO A 135 1.92 15.23 12.57
N GLY A 136 0.60 15.31 12.77
CA GLY A 136 -0.18 16.55 12.59
C GLY A 136 -1.12 16.57 11.37
N MET A 137 -1.17 15.49 10.59
CA MET A 137 -2.18 15.29 9.56
C MET A 137 -3.32 14.42 10.09
N ASP A 138 -4.55 14.91 9.98
CA ASP A 138 -5.74 14.05 10.06
C ASP A 138 -5.85 13.22 8.77
N ALA A 139 -5.69 11.90 8.91
CA ALA A 139 -5.75 10.97 7.80
C ALA A 139 -7.16 10.43 7.52
N GLY A 140 -8.14 10.83 8.33
CA GLY A 140 -9.47 10.22 8.35
C GLY A 140 -9.45 8.83 8.97
N VAL A 141 -10.56 8.11 8.81
CA VAL A 141 -10.74 6.75 9.33
C VAL A 141 -10.70 5.72 8.20
N LEU A 142 -10.40 4.47 8.52
CA LEU A 142 -10.31 3.39 7.53
C LEU A 142 -11.63 3.19 6.76
N GLU A 143 -12.75 3.45 7.43
CA GLU A 143 -14.09 3.30 6.88
C GLU A 143 -14.33 4.21 5.67
N ASP A 144 -13.69 5.38 5.62
CA ASP A 144 -13.77 6.32 4.49
C ASP A 144 -13.13 5.76 3.21
N TRP A 145 -12.26 4.76 3.34
CA TRP A 145 -11.55 4.12 2.24
C TRP A 145 -12.31 2.95 1.61
N ARG A 146 -13.39 2.47 2.25
CA ARG A 146 -14.17 1.31 1.77
C ARG A 146 -14.61 1.48 0.31
N THR A 147 -15.24 2.60 -0.03
CA THR A 147 -15.73 2.86 -1.39
C THR A 147 -14.60 2.88 -2.42
N VAL A 148 -13.41 3.36 -2.04
CA VAL A 148 -12.25 3.38 -2.94
C VAL A 148 -11.68 1.97 -3.15
N LEU A 149 -11.61 1.17 -2.07
CA LEU A 149 -11.21 -0.23 -2.14
C LEU A 149 -12.16 -1.07 -2.99
N GLU A 150 -13.48 -0.89 -2.82
CA GLU A 150 -14.51 -1.54 -3.64
C GLU A 150 -14.37 -1.15 -5.12
N LEU A 151 -14.23 0.15 -5.41
CA LEU A 151 -14.04 0.65 -6.77
C LEU A 151 -12.82 0.01 -7.46
N VAL A 152 -11.68 -0.04 -6.76
CA VAL A 152 -10.45 -0.66 -7.30
C VAL A 152 -10.63 -2.17 -7.46
N SER A 153 -11.27 -2.84 -6.51
CA SER A 153 -11.51 -4.27 -6.57
C SER A 153 -12.43 -4.66 -7.74
N ASP A 154 -13.50 -3.91 -7.96
CA ASP A 154 -14.43 -4.16 -9.06
C ASP A 154 -13.77 -3.89 -10.41
N ARG A 155 -12.91 -2.87 -10.50
CA ARG A 155 -12.09 -2.63 -11.70
C ARG A 155 -11.15 -3.80 -11.97
N ALA A 156 -10.46 -4.30 -10.94
CA ALA A 156 -9.56 -5.45 -11.06
C ALA A 156 -10.30 -6.71 -11.54
N ARG A 157 -11.49 -6.98 -10.97
CA ARG A 157 -12.36 -8.09 -11.41
C ARG A 157 -12.79 -7.95 -12.85
N ALA A 158 -13.18 -6.74 -13.28
CA ALA A 158 -13.55 -6.48 -14.67
C ALA A 158 -12.40 -6.74 -15.64
N THR A 159 -11.17 -6.37 -15.28
CA THR A 159 -9.97 -6.68 -16.10
C THR A 159 -9.64 -8.18 -16.13
N HIS A 160 -9.88 -8.91 -15.05
CA HIS A 160 -9.64 -10.36 -14.99
C HIS A 160 -10.74 -11.17 -15.71
N HIS A 161 -11.95 -10.61 -15.84
CA HIS A 161 -13.07 -11.23 -16.54
C HIS A 161 -13.11 -10.92 -18.06
N LEU A 162 -12.07 -10.31 -18.61
CA LEU A 162 -11.85 -10.21 -20.06
C LEU A 162 -10.86 -11.30 -20.53
N PRO A 163 -11.26 -12.59 -20.64
CA PRO A 163 -10.45 -13.57 -21.36
C PRO A 163 -10.72 -13.40 -22.86
N GLY A 164 -9.73 -12.91 -23.61
CA GLY A 164 -9.74 -12.93 -25.07
C GLY A 164 -9.54 -11.57 -25.73
N ALA A 165 -8.29 -11.25 -26.02
CA ALA A 165 -7.87 -10.56 -27.23
C ALA A 165 -6.88 -11.46 -27.95
#